data_AF-A0A1D1VGN3-F1
#
_entry.id   AF-A0A1D1VGN3-F1
#
_cell.length_a   1.000
_cell.length_b   1.000
_cell.length_c   1.000
_cell.angle_alpha   90.00
_cell.angle_beta   90.00
_cell.angle_gamma   90.00
#
_symmetry.space_group_name_H-M   'P 1'
#
loop_
_entity.id
_entity.type
_entity.pdbx_description
1 polymer ?
#
loop_
_entity_poly.entity_id
_entity_poly.type
_entity_poly.pdbx_seq_one_letter_code
_entity_poly.pdbx_strand_id
1 'polypeptide(L)'
;MTWQVSPVSRMHSVCLCCLKVINETVDSTNYTSSLLALRNGVGIVEKFLSRTFTLPTGSIYVSPGGQRHVDMLVQQVNWQTGDLE
;
A
#
# COMPACT_ATOMS: atom_id res chain seq x y z
N MET A 1 23.52 4.41 -6.62
CA MET A 1 22.53 4.02 -5.58
C MET A 1 21.32 3.45 -6.32
N THR A 2 21.26 2.14 -6.52
CA THR A 2 20.23 1.50 -7.35
C THR A 2 18.93 1.35 -6.54
N TRP A 3 17.95 2.20 -6.83
CA TRP A 3 16.63 2.18 -6.19
C TRP A 3 15.74 1.07 -6.78
N GLN A 4 16.22 -0.18 -6.78
CA GLN A 4 15.33 -1.32 -6.95
C GLN A 4 14.55 -1.46 -5.64
N VAL A 5 13.24 -1.17 -5.68
CA VAL A 5 12.34 -1.57 -4.59
C VAL A 5 12.34 -3.09 -4.50
N SER A 6 13.11 -3.60 -3.54
CA SER A 6 13.27 -5.03 -3.30
C SER A 6 11.89 -5.67 -3.09
N PRO A 7 11.70 -6.95 -3.46
CA PRO A 7 10.43 -7.65 -3.22
C PRO A 7 9.96 -7.55 -1.76
N VAL A 8 10.91 -7.48 -0.83
CA VAL A 8 10.69 -7.32 0.61
C VAL A 8 10.03 -5.99 0.95
N SER A 9 10.44 -4.88 0.31
CA SER A 9 9.84 -3.57 0.59
C SER A 9 8.39 -3.48 0.10
N ARG A 10 8.05 -4.20 -0.98
CA ARG A 10 6.69 -4.27 -1.51
C ARG A 10 5.75 -5.02 -0.59
N MET A 11 6.17 -6.17 -0.05
CA MET A 11 5.35 -6.88 0.95
C MET A 11 5.19 -6.07 2.24
N HIS A 12 6.23 -5.38 2.68
CA HIS A 12 6.17 -4.53 3.86
C HIS A 12 5.09 -3.44 3.74
N SER A 13 5.01 -2.73 2.61
CA SER A 13 3.97 -1.74 2.35
C SER A 13 2.56 -2.32 2.38
N VAL A 14 2.36 -3.53 1.82
CA VAL A 14 1.04 -4.18 1.83
C VAL A 14 0.60 -4.49 3.27
N CYS A 15 1.49 -5.04 4.09
CA CYS A 15 1.20 -5.33 5.50
C CYS A 15 0.82 -4.05 6.28
N LEU A 16 1.53 -2.95 6.05
CA LEU A 16 1.21 -1.67 6.71
C LEU A 16 -0.16 -1.12 6.29
N CYS A 17 -0.54 -1.23 5.02
CA CYS A 17 -1.88 -0.86 4.57
C CYS A 17 -2.96 -1.72 5.26
N CYS A 18 -2.75 -3.04 5.34
CA CYS A 18 -3.68 -3.95 6.02
C CYS A 18 -3.84 -3.60 7.50
N LEU A 19 -2.74 -3.38 8.22
CA LEU A 19 -2.77 -2.99 9.63
C LEU A 19 -3.51 -1.67 9.84
N LYS A 20 -3.33 -0.69 8.96
CA LYS A 20 -4.01 0.60 9.05
C LYS A 20 -5.53 0.47 8.90
N VAL A 21 -5.98 -0.31 7.92
CA VAL A 21 -7.42 -0.57 7.71
C VAL A 21 -8.02 -1.39 8.87
N ILE A 22 -7.28 -2.37 9.41
CA ILE A 22 -7.72 -3.13 10.58
C ILE A 22 -7.86 -2.21 11.79
N ASN A 23 -6.89 -1.33 12.03
CA ASN A 23 -6.93 -0.38 13.14
C ASN A 23 -8.10 0.60 13.05
N GLU A 24 -8.54 0.95 11.84
CA GLU A 24 -9.74 1.77 11.59
C GLU A 24 -11.06 0.98 11.66
N THR A 25 -10.97 -0.36 11.75
CA THR A 25 -12.13 -1.26 11.79
C THR A 25 -12.38 -1.81 13.18
N VAL A 26 -11.34 -1.91 14.01
CA VAL A 26 -11.43 -2.31 15.41
C VAL A 26 -11.85 -1.13 16.27
N ASP A 27 -12.88 -1.35 17.07
CA ASP A 27 -13.32 -0.47 18.15
C ASP A 27 -12.77 -1.01 19.47
N SER A 28 -11.95 -0.22 20.16
CA SER A 28 -11.32 -0.59 21.43
C SER A 28 -12.32 -0.76 22.58
N THR A 29 -13.55 -0.25 22.42
CA THR A 29 -14.59 -0.28 23.46
C THR A 29 -15.57 -1.43 23.30
N ASN A 30 -15.68 -2.00 22.10
CA ASN A 30 -16.65 -3.06 21.80
C ASN A 30 -16.02 -4.17 20.95
N TYR A 31 -15.72 -5.28 21.62
CA TYR A 31 -15.14 -6.47 21.00
C TYR A 31 -16.09 -7.13 19.98
N THR A 32 -17.38 -7.21 20.30
CA THR A 32 -18.36 -7.92 19.47
C THR A 32 -18.61 -7.18 18.16
N SER A 33 -18.71 -5.84 18.20
CA SER A 33 -18.82 -5.03 16.98
C SER A 33 -17.55 -5.12 16.13
N SER A 34 -16.37 -5.10 16.77
CA SER A 34 -15.09 -5.28 16.09
C SER A 34 -15.01 -6.62 15.37
N LEU A 35 -15.44 -7.71 16.02
CA LEU A 35 -15.40 -9.04 15.43
C LEU A 35 -16.37 -9.18 14.24
N LEU A 36 -17.54 -8.56 14.32
CA LEU A 36 -18.49 -8.50 13.20
C LEU A 36 -17.94 -7.64 12.05
N ALA A 37 -17.33 -6.50 12.34
CA ALA A 37 -16.73 -5.62 11.35
C ALA A 37 -15.52 -6.28 10.64
N LEU A 38 -14.70 -7.03 11.37
CA LEU A 38 -13.58 -7.79 10.81
C LEU A 38 -14.02 -8.97 9.94
N ARG A 39 -15.23 -9.51 10.17
CA ARG A 39 -15.84 -10.55 9.32
C ARG A 39 -16.52 -9.98 8.08
N ASN A 40 -16.80 -8.68 8.06
CA ASN A 40 -17.38 -8.01 6.89
C ASN A 40 -16.29 -7.71 5.84
N GLY A 41 -15.97 -8.70 5.02
CA GLY A 41 -14.96 -8.56 3.96
C GLY A 41 -15.27 -7.44 2.96
N VAL A 42 -16.54 -7.22 2.62
CA VAL A 42 -16.94 -6.15 1.68
C VAL A 42 -16.62 -4.78 2.27
N GLY A 43 -17.02 -4.53 3.52
CA GLY A 43 -16.74 -3.26 4.19
C GLY A 43 -15.24 -3.00 4.40
N ILE A 44 -14.43 -4.05 4.57
CA ILE A 44 -12.96 -3.91 4.65
C ILE A 44 -12.37 -3.54 3.28
N VAL A 45 -12.84 -4.19 2.20
CA VAL A 45 -12.38 -3.90 0.84
C VAL A 45 -12.76 -2.47 0.44
N GLU A 46 -13.96 -2.01 0.78
CA GLU A 46 -14.39 -0.62 0.52
C GLU A 46 -13.46 0.41 1.18
N LYS A 47 -12.93 0.14 2.39
CA LYS A 47 -11.95 1.00 3.05
C LYS A 47 -10.57 1.01 2.37
N PHE A 48 -10.29 0.01 1.56
CA PHE A 48 -9.06 -0.14 0.79
C PHE A 48 -9.11 0.58 -0.56
N LEU A 49 -10.26 0.52 -1.23
CA LEU A 49 -10.44 1.04 -2.58
C LEU A 49 -10.48 2.57 -2.60
N SER A 50 -10.08 3.14 -3.74
CA SER A 50 -10.17 4.59 -4.01
C SER A 50 -9.45 5.48 -2.98
N ARG A 51 -8.39 4.97 -2.35
CA ARG A 51 -7.72 5.64 -1.21
C ARG A 51 -6.21 5.72 -1.40
N THR A 52 -5.65 6.82 -0.89
CA THR A 52 -4.20 7.01 -0.73
C THR A 52 -3.75 6.65 0.68
N PHE A 53 -2.76 5.77 0.79
CA PHE A 53 -2.08 5.40 2.02
C PHE A 53 -0.72 6.08 2.10
N THR A 54 -0.54 6.95 3.09
CA THR A 54 0.77 7.53 3.42
C THR A 54 1.59 6.54 4.24
N LEU A 55 2.71 6.07 3.69
CA LEU A 55 3.63 5.12 4.32
C LEU A 55 5.05 5.71 4.38
N PRO A 56 5.94 5.18 5.24
CA PRO A 56 7.34 5.61 5.29
C PRO A 56 8.11 5.41 3.97
N THR A 57 7.64 4.49 3.12
CA THR A 57 8.24 4.18 1.81
C THR A 57 7.68 5.01 0.66
N GLY A 58 6.78 5.95 0.95
CA GLY A 58 6.06 6.75 -0.04
C GLY A 58 4.55 6.55 0.03
N SER A 59 3.82 7.40 -0.69
CA SER A 59 2.36 7.29 -0.79
C SER A 59 1.95 6.19 -1.76
N ILE A 60 0.96 5.38 -1.40
CA ILE A 60 0.39 4.35 -2.27
C ILE A 60 -1.07 4.70 -2.52
N TYR A 61 -1.42 4.94 -3.79
CA TYR A 61 -2.81 5.07 -4.20
C TYR A 61 -3.35 3.72 -4.69
N VAL A 62 -4.54 3.34 -4.19
CA VAL A 62 -5.29 2.18 -4.64
C VAL A 62 -6.50 2.68 -5.44
N SER A 63 -6.60 2.25 -6.69
CA SER A 63 -7.69 2.62 -7.59
C SER A 63 -9.02 2.01 -7.14
N PRO A 64 -10.16 2.50 -7.67
CA PRO A 64 -11.46 1.88 -7.43
C PRO A 64 -11.53 0.41 -7.88
N GLY A 65 -10.69 0.01 -8.85
CA GLY A 65 -10.56 -1.37 -9.32
C GLY A 65 -9.61 -2.24 -8.48
N GLY A 66 -9.09 -1.72 -7.37
CA GLY A 66 -8.16 -2.45 -6.49
C GLY A 66 -6.72 -2.52 -7.00
N GLN A 67 -6.39 -1.76 -8.03
CA GLN A 67 -5.05 -1.71 -8.60
C GLN A 67 -4.23 -0.65 -7.89
N ARG A 68 -3.03 -1.01 -7.45
CA ARG A 68 -2.06 -0.03 -6.96
C ARG A 68 -1.56 0.80 -8.14
N HIS A 69 -1.59 2.12 -8.02
CA HIS A 69 -0.86 2.99 -8.95
C HIS A 69 0.64 2.82 -8.73
N VAL A 70 1.38 2.55 -9.80
CA VAL A 70 2.83 2.33 -9.76
C VAL A 70 3.49 3.51 -10.43
N ASP A 71 4.29 4.24 -9.66
CA ASP A 71 5.21 5.22 -10.24
C ASP A 71 6.33 4.45 -10.96
N MET A 72 6.39 4.61 -12.29
CA MET A 72 7.47 4.04 -13.09
C MET A 72 8.60 5.06 -13.17
N LEU A 73 9.73 4.74 -12.57
CA LEU A 73 10.99 5.42 -12.82
C LEU A 73 11.67 4.69 -13.99
N VAL A 74 11.84 5.38 -15.10
CA VAL A 74 12.59 4.89 -16.25
C VAL A 74 14.01 5.41 -16.10
N GLN A 75 14.98 4.49 -16.06
CA GLN A 75 16.39 4.84 -16.17
C GLN A 75 16.90 4.45 -17.56
N GLN A 76 17.67 5.33 -18.17
CA GLN A 76 18.37 5.10 -19.42
C GLN A 76 19.87 5.11 -19.15
N VAL A 77 20.60 4.18 -19.78
CA VAL A 77 22.07 4.20 -19.73
C VAL A 77 22.54 5.40 -20.54
N ASN A 78 23.29 6.32 -19.94
CA ASN A 78 23.99 7.38 -20.68
C ASN A 78 25.19 6.75 -21.43
N TRP A 79 25.18 6.82 -22.75
CA TRP A 79 26.18 6.21 -23.64
C TRP A 79 27.56 6.88 -23.57
N GLN A 80 27.66 8.08 -22.99
CA GLN A 80 28.92 8.83 -22.86
C GLN A 80 29.62 8.55 -21.53
N THR A 81 28.86 8.42 -20.44
CA THR A 81 29.40 8.22 -19.09
C THR A 81 29.29 6.77 -18.61
N GLY A 82 28.40 5.97 -19.21
CA GLY A 82 28.07 4.61 -18.76
C GLY A 82 27.16 4.57 -17.53
N ASP A 83 26.76 5.73 -17.01
CA ASP A 83 25.92 5.86 -15.82
C ASP A 83 24.43 5.67 -16.15
N LEU A 84 23.62 5.35 -15.15
CA LEU A 84 22.16 5.27 -15.25
C LEU A 84 21.56 6.64 -14.92
N GLU A 85 20.86 7.25 -15.89
CA GLU A 85 20.11 8.50 -15.75
C GLU A 85 18.60 8.24 -15.75
#